data_AF-A0A1R1FNI6-F1
#
_entry.id   AF-A0A1R1FNI6-F1
#
_cell.length_a   1.000
_cell.length_b   1.000
_cell.length_c   1.000
_cell.angle_alpha   90.00
_cell.angle_beta   90.00
_cell.angle_gamma   90.00
#
_symmetry.space_group_name_H-M   'P 1'
#
loop_
_entity.id
_entity.type
_entity.pdbx_description
1 polymer ?
#
loop_
_entity_poly.entity_id
_entity_poly.type
_entity_poly.pdbx_seq_one_letter_code
_entity_poly.pdbx_strand_id
1 'polypeptide(L)'
;MITKYHVENFKQLKNVTCICKDINIIIGPNGAGKSSLLQSIDFLKAFTHSSINHYLENRSLILKDLFHRRHSNNKILRRNTLRWELTIELPSTERNEPPFKYKYQVRITEKQRIVERIFIINEIDEEHLLLLRNHKTFVFSPVSGEEQSGEFLNPNSGFLATITDEEVEMYPDFSRIKKFISNIQTFLIWDPAILRQRSRGNQNELGPNGQNLATNLAELKKQKPMQFDKMINRLQKVLPNLKDIIIKGSSNGWKEINLVEKNGDGTITFNNNQISDGTLRLIAMALIRYGNRKSSLVSFEEPENGIHPPILREAARMIEEITQLKPKFKTQVFVTTHNPYLLEMFQNQPDSIFILEKGSNETGTIITNISFEQLEKAMLLFDNSIGDLWFSSLLQSEEGDSSESVIDQGRRD
;
A
#
# COMPACT_ATOMS: atom_id res chain seq x y z
N MET A 1 10.71 3.72 6.34
CA MET A 1 9.97 3.77 5.05
C MET A 1 10.72 2.93 4.04
N ILE A 2 10.04 2.45 2.98
CA ILE A 2 10.71 1.90 1.81
C ILE A 2 11.19 3.09 0.98
N THR A 3 12.47 3.14 0.60
CA THR A 3 13.03 4.22 -0.25
C THR A 3 13.28 3.77 -1.68
N LYS A 4 13.52 2.47 -1.87
CA LYS A 4 13.60 1.83 -3.17
C LYS A 4 12.83 0.52 -3.10
N TYR A 5 11.99 0.29 -4.09
CA TYR A 5 11.24 -0.95 -4.24
C TYR A 5 11.47 -1.51 -5.63
N HIS A 6 11.79 -2.79 -5.71
CA HIS A 6 11.98 -3.52 -6.94
C HIS A 6 11.20 -4.84 -6.88
N VAL A 7 10.52 -5.15 -7.97
CA VAL A 7 9.80 -6.41 -8.13
C VAL A 7 10.00 -6.96 -9.55
N GLU A 8 10.28 -8.25 -9.63
CA GLU A 8 10.45 -8.97 -10.88
C GLU A 8 9.42 -10.11 -10.96
N ASN A 9 8.85 -10.26 -12.16
CA ASN A 9 8.04 -11.38 -12.59
C ASN A 9 6.72 -11.57 -11.81
N PHE A 10 6.13 -10.49 -11.29
CA PHE A 10 4.89 -10.50 -10.52
C PHE A 10 3.69 -9.96 -11.31
N LYS A 11 2.71 -10.81 -11.63
CA LYS A 11 1.48 -10.46 -12.37
C LYS A 11 1.77 -9.66 -13.63
N GLN A 12 1.42 -8.37 -13.72
CA GLN A 12 1.73 -7.54 -14.89
C GLN A 12 3.16 -6.97 -14.86
N LEU A 13 3.80 -6.98 -13.70
CA LEU A 13 5.11 -6.40 -13.44
C LEU A 13 6.20 -7.38 -13.84
N LYS A 14 6.78 -7.18 -15.01
CA LYS A 14 7.89 -8.02 -15.47
C LYS A 14 9.18 -7.69 -14.75
N ASN A 15 9.54 -6.41 -14.68
CA ASN A 15 10.71 -5.89 -14.00
C ASN A 15 10.48 -4.41 -13.70
N VAL A 16 10.12 -4.07 -12.46
CA VAL A 16 9.65 -2.74 -12.07
C VAL A 16 10.46 -2.26 -10.89
N THR A 17 10.96 -1.03 -10.95
CA THR A 17 11.68 -0.37 -9.86
C THR A 17 11.09 1.02 -9.62
N CYS A 18 10.82 1.38 -8.38
CA CYS A 18 10.42 2.73 -8.00
C CYS A 18 11.27 3.28 -6.84
N ILE A 19 11.53 4.58 -6.88
CA ILE A 19 12.16 5.33 -5.79
C ILE A 19 11.04 5.97 -4.98
N CYS A 20 10.70 5.35 -3.86
CA CYS A 20 9.49 5.68 -3.12
C CYS A 20 9.68 6.92 -2.24
N LYS A 21 8.61 7.72 -2.11
CA LYS A 21 8.52 8.90 -1.25
C LYS A 21 7.62 8.61 -0.04
N ASP A 22 7.40 9.60 0.82
CA ASP A 22 6.48 9.47 1.97
C ASP A 22 5.04 9.18 1.48
N ILE A 23 4.63 9.77 0.36
CA ILE A 23 3.39 9.48 -0.36
C ILE A 23 3.69 9.08 -1.81
N ASN A 24 2.97 8.11 -2.36
CA ASN A 24 3.22 7.54 -3.68
C ASN A 24 1.88 7.37 -4.41
N ILE A 25 1.58 8.27 -5.35
CA ILE A 25 0.37 8.27 -6.17
C ILE A 25 0.65 7.53 -7.46
N ILE A 26 -0.16 6.52 -7.78
CA ILE A 26 0.04 5.60 -8.89
C ILE A 26 -1.12 5.76 -9.85
N ILE A 27 -0.82 6.25 -11.05
CA ILE A 27 -1.77 6.42 -12.16
C ILE A 27 -1.34 5.55 -13.35
N GLY A 28 -2.21 5.41 -14.35
CA GLY A 28 -1.98 4.51 -15.48
C GLY A 28 -3.29 3.90 -16.01
N PRO A 29 -3.35 3.45 -17.28
CA PRO A 29 -4.57 2.86 -17.82
C PRO A 29 -4.93 1.53 -17.16
N ASN A 30 -6.11 1.01 -17.49
CA ASN A 30 -6.55 -0.30 -17.01
C ASN A 30 -5.61 -1.41 -17.47
N GLY A 31 -5.26 -2.31 -16.55
CA GLY A 31 -4.34 -3.42 -16.85
C GLY A 31 -2.86 -3.04 -16.91
N ALA A 32 -2.47 -1.78 -16.65
CA ALA A 32 -1.08 -1.32 -16.61
C ALA A 32 -0.27 -1.89 -15.43
N GLY A 33 -0.93 -2.43 -14.39
CA GLY A 33 -0.25 -3.09 -13.26
C GLY A 33 -0.35 -2.37 -11.92
N LYS A 34 -1.16 -1.32 -11.78
CA LYS A 34 -1.35 -0.56 -10.54
C LYS A 34 -1.72 -1.44 -9.33
N SER A 35 -2.79 -2.22 -9.44
CA SER A 35 -3.19 -3.18 -8.40
C SER A 35 -2.14 -4.28 -8.19
N SER A 36 -1.41 -4.66 -9.25
CA SER A 36 -0.31 -5.64 -9.13
C SER A 36 0.84 -5.10 -8.27
N LEU A 37 1.13 -3.80 -8.33
CA LEU A 37 2.16 -3.15 -7.51
C LEU A 37 1.76 -3.11 -6.03
N LEU A 38 0.52 -2.75 -5.72
CA LEU A 38 0.05 -2.80 -4.33
C LEU A 38 0.02 -4.23 -3.79
N GLN A 39 -0.43 -5.19 -4.62
CA GLN A 39 -0.44 -6.61 -4.27
C GLN A 39 0.95 -7.18 -4.06
N SER A 40 1.95 -6.76 -4.84
CA SER A 40 3.32 -7.22 -4.68
C SER A 40 3.96 -6.69 -3.39
N ILE A 41 3.55 -5.52 -2.91
CA ILE A 41 3.93 -4.99 -1.59
C ILE A 41 3.21 -5.77 -0.49
N ASP A 42 1.90 -6.02 -0.60
CA ASP A 42 1.13 -6.80 0.39
C ASP A 42 1.69 -8.22 0.58
N PHE A 43 2.14 -8.83 -0.53
CA PHE A 43 2.66 -10.20 -0.55
C PHE A 43 3.91 -10.37 0.32
N LEU A 44 4.67 -9.31 0.60
CA LEU A 44 5.85 -9.39 1.46
C LEU A 44 5.52 -9.88 2.88
N LYS A 45 4.29 -9.67 3.34
CA LYS A 45 3.81 -10.19 4.64
C LYS A 45 3.77 -11.72 4.70
N ALA A 46 3.74 -12.40 3.55
CA ALA A 46 3.83 -13.85 3.49
C ALA A 46 5.16 -14.39 4.06
N PHE A 47 6.20 -13.55 4.09
CA PHE A 47 7.53 -13.91 4.60
C PHE A 47 7.75 -13.55 6.08
N THR A 48 6.78 -12.90 6.76
CA THR A 48 7.00 -12.39 8.14
C THR A 48 5.98 -12.82 9.19
N HIS A 49 4.82 -13.39 8.82
CA HIS A 49 3.74 -13.71 9.77
C HIS A 49 3.65 -15.19 10.16
N SER A 50 3.47 -16.10 9.20
CA SER A 50 3.29 -17.53 9.49
C SER A 50 3.91 -18.40 8.42
N SER A 51 3.23 -18.53 7.27
CA SER A 51 3.71 -19.22 6.09
C SER A 51 3.09 -18.62 4.83
N ILE A 52 3.71 -18.89 3.68
CA ILE A 52 3.17 -18.46 2.38
C ILE A 52 1.81 -19.09 2.12
N ASN A 53 1.62 -20.37 2.46
CA ASN A 53 0.36 -21.08 2.24
C ASN A 53 -0.78 -20.44 3.03
N HIS A 54 -0.55 -20.13 4.31
CA HIS A 54 -1.56 -19.46 5.13
C HIS A 54 -1.92 -18.07 4.58
N TYR A 55 -0.93 -17.30 4.10
CA TYR A 55 -1.18 -16.01 3.47
C TYR A 55 -2.04 -16.13 2.21
N LEU A 56 -1.73 -17.13 1.35
CA LEU A 56 -2.44 -17.39 0.10
C LEU A 56 -3.88 -17.86 0.33
N GLU A 57 -4.08 -18.81 1.23
CA GLU A 57 -5.39 -19.37 1.59
C GLU A 57 -6.34 -18.29 2.12
N ASN A 58 -5.88 -17.46 3.06
CA ASN A 58 -6.66 -16.36 3.63
C ASN A 58 -7.12 -15.32 2.59
N ARG A 59 -6.49 -15.28 1.42
CA ARG A 59 -6.82 -14.36 0.32
C ARG A 59 -7.38 -15.08 -0.90
N SER A 60 -7.62 -16.39 -0.81
CA SER A 60 -8.06 -17.23 -1.94
C SER A 60 -7.16 -17.05 -3.17
N LEU A 61 -5.84 -16.92 -2.96
CA LEU A 61 -4.85 -16.75 -4.00
C LEU A 61 -4.14 -18.08 -4.31
N ILE A 62 -3.73 -18.23 -5.56
CA ILE A 62 -2.89 -19.35 -5.99
C ILE A 62 -1.52 -18.79 -6.41
N LEU A 63 -0.45 -19.33 -5.84
CA LEU A 63 0.92 -18.86 -6.08
C LEU A 63 1.28 -18.79 -7.58
N LYS A 64 0.87 -19.80 -8.36
CA LYS A 64 1.12 -19.87 -9.81
C LYS A 64 0.53 -18.68 -10.59
N ASP A 65 -0.55 -18.08 -10.08
CA ASP A 65 -1.25 -16.97 -10.73
C ASP A 65 -0.62 -15.61 -10.37
N LEU A 66 0.38 -15.61 -9.48
CA LEU A 66 1.19 -14.43 -9.16
C LEU A 66 2.35 -14.25 -10.14
N PHE A 67 2.73 -15.26 -10.93
CA PHE A 67 3.82 -15.16 -11.90
C PHE A 67 3.39 -14.38 -13.15
N HIS A 68 4.32 -13.59 -13.69
CA HIS A 68 4.10 -12.90 -14.95
C HIS A 68 3.91 -13.90 -16.09
N ARG A 69 2.79 -13.78 -16.82
CA ARG A 69 2.39 -14.77 -17.82
C ARG A 69 2.77 -14.41 -19.25
N ARG A 70 3.13 -13.15 -19.55
CA ARG A 70 3.49 -12.79 -20.94
C ARG A 70 4.85 -13.38 -21.28
N HIS A 71 4.83 -14.27 -22.26
CA HIS A 71 5.99 -15.03 -22.69
C HIS A 71 7.05 -14.13 -23.33
N SER A 72 8.29 -14.31 -22.92
CA SER A 72 9.41 -14.17 -23.86
C SER A 72 9.51 -15.48 -24.64
N ASN A 73 9.73 -15.41 -25.96
CA ASN A 73 9.98 -16.58 -26.81
C ASN A 73 11.26 -17.35 -26.41
N ASN A 74 12.05 -16.80 -25.49
CA ASN A 74 13.30 -17.38 -25.06
C ASN A 74 13.09 -18.33 -23.87
N LYS A 75 13.11 -19.66 -24.13
CA LYS A 75 12.91 -20.72 -23.11
C LYS A 75 13.88 -20.62 -21.92
N ILE A 76 15.06 -20.05 -22.12
CA ILE A 76 16.12 -19.88 -21.11
C ILE A 76 15.76 -18.79 -20.08
N LEU A 77 14.93 -17.82 -20.46
CA LEU A 77 14.49 -16.71 -19.60
C LEU A 77 13.14 -16.97 -18.90
N ARG A 78 12.62 -18.21 -18.93
CA ARG A 78 11.51 -18.63 -18.05
C ARG A 78 12.00 -18.62 -16.61
N ARG A 79 12.08 -17.43 -16.02
CA ARG A 79 12.33 -17.26 -14.60
C ARG A 79 11.05 -17.70 -13.91
N ASN A 80 10.98 -18.96 -13.48
CA ASN A 80 9.92 -19.43 -12.58
C ASN A 80 10.25 -18.97 -11.15
N THR A 81 10.56 -17.68 -11.00
CA THR A 81 11.01 -17.06 -9.76
C THR A 81 10.45 -15.65 -9.68
N LEU A 82 9.68 -15.37 -8.63
CA LEU A 82 9.33 -14.01 -8.24
C LEU A 82 10.50 -13.44 -7.43
N ARG A 83 10.82 -12.17 -7.62
CA ARG A 83 11.88 -11.50 -6.86
C ARG A 83 11.39 -10.15 -6.34
N TRP A 84 11.83 -9.84 -5.13
CA TRP A 84 11.66 -8.55 -4.51
C TRP A 84 13.01 -8.08 -4.00
N GLU A 85 13.27 -6.79 -4.14
CA GLU A 85 14.35 -6.10 -3.45
C GLU A 85 13.79 -4.78 -2.89
N LEU A 86 14.04 -4.53 -1.61
CA LEU A 86 13.60 -3.35 -0.91
C LEU A 86 14.77 -2.70 -0.20
N THR A 87 14.91 -1.38 -0.34
CA THR A 87 15.71 -0.58 0.57
C THR A 87 14.78 0.04 1.61
N ILE A 88 15.01 -0.25 2.89
CA ILE A 88 14.18 0.18 4.01
C ILE A 88 15.01 1.07 4.92
N GLU A 89 14.53 2.28 5.20
CA GLU A 89 15.13 3.17 6.19
C GLU A 89 14.30 3.12 7.49
N LEU A 90 14.95 2.74 8.60
CA LEU A 90 14.32 2.67 9.92
C LEU A 90 14.99 3.66 10.89
N PRO A 91 14.22 4.38 11.73
CA PRO A 91 14.79 5.34 12.67
C PRO A 91 15.73 4.64 13.66
N SER A 92 16.85 5.28 14.02
CA SER A 92 17.74 4.78 15.07
C SER A 92 17.01 4.63 16.40
N THR A 93 17.48 3.70 17.22
CA THR A 93 17.09 3.54 18.62
C THR A 93 17.61 4.68 19.49
N GLU A 94 18.70 5.33 19.08
CA GLU A 94 19.28 6.47 19.78
C GLU A 94 18.78 7.81 19.24
N ARG A 95 18.71 8.80 20.13
CA ARG A 95 18.17 10.11 19.80
C ARG A 95 19.24 10.92 19.04
N ASN A 96 18.87 11.45 17.88
CA ASN A 96 19.71 12.25 16.97
C ASN A 96 20.72 11.46 16.12
N GLU A 97 20.63 10.14 16.09
CA GLU A 97 21.38 9.34 15.12
C GLU A 97 20.66 9.23 13.77
N PRO A 98 21.40 9.08 12.66
CA PRO A 98 20.82 8.84 11.35
C PRO A 98 20.01 7.53 11.33
N PRO A 99 19.02 7.41 10.42
CA PRO A 99 18.28 6.16 10.26
C PRO A 99 19.19 5.07 9.71
N PHE A 100 18.97 3.84 10.16
CA PHE A 100 19.62 2.66 9.59
C PHE A 100 18.97 2.30 8.26
N LYS A 101 19.80 1.93 7.29
CA LYS A 101 19.35 1.48 5.97
C LYS A 101 19.57 -0.01 5.84
N TYR A 102 18.53 -0.71 5.41
CA TYR A 102 18.57 -2.15 5.19
C TYR A 102 18.19 -2.47 3.75
N LYS A 103 18.82 -3.49 3.19
CA LYS A 103 18.39 -4.11 1.95
C LYS A 103 17.75 -5.46 2.27
N TYR A 104 16.50 -5.65 1.88
CA TYR A 104 15.80 -6.92 1.99
C TYR A 104 15.54 -7.49 0.60
N GLN A 105 16.12 -8.65 0.30
CA GLN A 105 15.90 -9.36 -0.94
C GLN A 105 15.18 -10.67 -0.66
N VAL A 106 14.11 -10.93 -1.41
CA VAL A 106 13.37 -12.19 -1.33
C VAL A 106 13.15 -12.73 -2.73
N ARG A 107 13.30 -14.05 -2.88
CA ARG A 107 12.87 -14.75 -4.08
C ARG A 107 12.15 -16.03 -3.73
N ILE A 108 11.10 -16.33 -4.48
CA ILE A 108 10.33 -17.57 -4.35
C ILE A 108 10.14 -18.20 -5.73
N THR A 109 10.33 -19.51 -5.81
CA THR A 109 10.07 -20.28 -7.03
C THR A 109 8.65 -20.85 -7.04
N GLU A 110 8.15 -21.31 -8.19
CA GLU A 110 6.85 -22.00 -8.27
C GLU A 110 6.76 -23.22 -7.35
N LYS A 111 7.89 -23.88 -7.09
CA LYS A 111 8.02 -25.00 -6.14
C LYS A 111 8.19 -24.53 -4.69
N GLN A 112 7.83 -23.28 -4.38
CA GLN A 112 7.91 -22.66 -3.07
C GLN A 112 9.32 -22.65 -2.43
N ARG A 113 10.38 -22.77 -3.22
CA ARG A 113 11.75 -22.57 -2.70
C ARG A 113 12.00 -21.09 -2.47
N ILE A 114 12.23 -20.72 -1.22
CA ILE A 114 12.48 -19.35 -0.77
C ILE A 114 13.98 -19.13 -0.60
N VAL A 115 14.44 -17.94 -0.97
CA VAL A 115 15.75 -17.42 -0.56
C VAL A 115 15.56 -15.99 -0.10
N GLU A 116 16.03 -15.73 1.11
CA GLU A 116 16.03 -14.41 1.74
C GLU A 116 17.45 -13.95 1.99
N ARG A 117 17.68 -12.65 1.82
CA ARG A 117 18.92 -11.98 2.16
C ARG A 117 18.60 -10.64 2.80
N ILE A 118 19.28 -10.35 3.90
CA ILE A 118 19.17 -9.09 4.61
C ILE A 118 20.57 -8.50 4.73
N PHE A 119 20.70 -7.22 4.40
CA PHE A 119 21.94 -6.47 4.47
C PHE A 119 21.72 -5.19 5.29
N ILE A 120 22.74 -4.77 6.01
CA ILE A 120 22.87 -3.39 6.48
C ILE A 120 23.64 -2.62 5.41
N ILE A 121 23.14 -1.45 5.02
CA ILE A 121 23.82 -0.55 4.10
C ILE A 121 24.50 0.53 4.93
N ASN A 122 25.83 0.48 5.01
CA ASN A 122 26.66 1.51 5.63
C ASN A 122 27.15 2.50 4.55
N GLU A 123 27.76 3.63 4.94
CA GLU A 123 28.23 4.65 3.99
C GLU A 123 29.31 4.15 3.02
N ILE A 124 30.01 3.07 3.37
CA ILE A 124 31.20 2.59 2.66
C ILE A 124 30.95 1.22 1.98
N ASP A 125 30.09 0.34 2.51
CA ASP A 125 29.84 -1.01 1.96
C ASP A 125 28.45 -1.60 2.37
N GLU A 126 28.00 -2.64 1.64
CA GLU A 126 26.86 -3.50 2.02
C GLU A 126 27.37 -4.69 2.87
N GLU A 127 26.97 -4.76 4.14
CA GLU A 127 27.30 -5.88 5.03
C GLU A 127 26.16 -6.88 5.11
N HIS A 128 26.48 -8.17 5.00
CA HIS A 128 25.51 -9.24 5.16
C HIS A 128 25.10 -9.38 6.62
N LEU A 129 23.79 -9.43 6.88
CA LEU A 129 23.25 -9.93 8.16
C LEU A 129 22.77 -11.38 8.04
N LEU A 130 22.12 -11.70 6.93
CA LEU A 130 21.48 -13.00 6.72
C LEU A 130 21.63 -13.46 5.27
N LEU A 131 21.96 -14.74 5.11
CA LEU A 131 21.92 -15.44 3.83
C LEU A 131 21.25 -16.82 4.00
N LEU A 132 20.11 -17.02 3.34
CA LEU A 132 19.49 -18.34 3.22
C LEU A 132 19.90 -19.01 1.91
N ARG A 133 20.58 -20.16 1.97
CA ARG A 133 21.00 -20.93 0.78
C ARG A 133 20.86 -22.43 1.03
N ASN A 134 20.21 -23.16 0.10
CA ASN A 134 20.08 -24.62 0.15
C ASN A 134 19.53 -25.16 1.49
N HIS A 135 18.49 -24.53 2.05
CA HIS A 135 17.92 -24.89 3.36
C HIS A 135 18.86 -24.70 4.56
N LYS A 136 20.00 -24.04 4.36
CA LYS A 136 20.89 -23.58 5.43
C LYS A 136 20.78 -22.08 5.59
N THR A 137 20.73 -21.65 6.84
CA THR A 137 20.78 -20.24 7.22
C THR A 137 22.18 -19.90 7.66
N PHE A 138 22.73 -18.82 7.12
CA PHE A 138 24.00 -18.26 7.52
C PHE A 138 23.73 -16.86 8.06
N VAL A 139 24.05 -16.65 9.33
CA VAL A 139 23.95 -15.35 10.00
C VAL A 139 25.35 -14.82 10.19
N PHE A 140 25.56 -13.58 9.79
CA PHE A 140 26.84 -12.91 9.89
C PHE A 140 26.69 -11.79 10.91
N SER A 141 27.53 -11.82 11.94
CA SER A 141 27.59 -10.74 12.93
C SER A 141 28.45 -9.61 12.36
N PRO A 142 27.88 -8.40 12.13
CA PRO A 142 28.66 -7.24 11.68
C PRO A 142 29.77 -6.86 12.67
N VAL A 143 29.52 -7.11 13.97
CA VAL A 143 30.39 -6.68 15.06
C VAL A 143 31.56 -7.63 15.25
N SER A 144 31.33 -8.95 15.18
CA SER A 144 32.39 -9.95 15.40
C SER A 144 32.99 -10.50 14.10
N GLY A 145 32.33 -10.30 12.96
CA GLY A 145 32.72 -10.91 11.69
C GLY A 145 32.53 -12.43 11.64
N GLU A 146 31.92 -13.02 12.66
CA GLU A 146 31.70 -14.47 12.74
C GLU A 146 30.51 -14.91 11.89
N GLU A 147 30.68 -16.05 11.21
CA GLU A 147 29.62 -16.74 10.46
C GLU A 147 29.07 -17.88 11.31
N GLN A 148 27.77 -17.83 11.59
CA GLN A 148 27.04 -18.92 12.24
C GLN A 148 26.12 -19.59 11.22
N SER A 149 26.19 -20.92 11.13
CA SER A 149 25.33 -21.69 10.23
C SER A 149 24.35 -22.56 11.01
N GLY A 150 23.08 -22.56 10.59
CA GLY A 150 22.02 -23.41 11.14
C GLY A 150 21.21 -24.12 10.06
N GLU A 151 20.51 -25.17 10.45
CA GLU A 151 19.51 -25.82 9.59
C GLU A 151 18.18 -25.08 9.63
N PHE A 152 17.60 -24.81 8.47
CA PHE A 152 16.31 -24.15 8.36
C PHE A 152 15.18 -25.17 8.30
N LEU A 153 14.45 -25.32 9.41
CA LEU A 153 13.49 -26.39 9.62
C LEU A 153 12.23 -26.31 8.73
N ASN A 154 11.83 -25.11 8.28
CA ASN A 154 10.58 -24.92 7.53
C ASN A 154 10.82 -24.25 6.17
N PRO A 155 11.11 -25.03 5.10
CA PRO A 155 11.51 -24.49 3.81
C PRO A 155 10.43 -23.69 3.07
N ASN A 156 9.17 -23.77 3.53
CA ASN A 156 8.01 -23.12 2.92
C ASN A 156 7.58 -21.85 3.67
N SER A 157 8.35 -21.43 4.68
CA SER A 157 8.12 -20.20 5.44
C SER A 157 9.32 -19.29 5.33
N GLY A 158 9.09 -17.98 5.39
CA GLY A 158 10.18 -17.03 5.39
C GLY A 158 10.98 -17.08 6.69
N PHE A 159 12.27 -16.74 6.65
CA PHE A 159 13.12 -16.72 7.84
C PHE A 159 12.57 -15.75 8.89
N LEU A 160 12.18 -14.55 8.47
CA LEU A 160 11.59 -13.57 9.37
C LEU A 160 10.28 -14.06 10.01
N ALA A 161 9.53 -14.97 9.37
CA ALA A 161 8.34 -15.56 9.97
C ALA A 161 8.69 -16.52 11.12
N THR A 162 9.82 -17.22 11.03
CA THR A 162 10.22 -18.28 11.96
C THR A 162 11.30 -17.89 12.96
N ILE A 163 11.82 -16.66 12.90
CA ILE A 163 12.87 -16.18 13.82
C ILE A 163 12.49 -16.41 15.30
N THR A 164 13.43 -16.95 16.07
CA THR A 164 13.25 -17.27 17.50
C THR A 164 13.53 -16.07 18.40
N ASP A 165 13.12 -16.14 19.67
CA ASP A 165 13.41 -15.08 20.65
C ASP A 165 14.92 -14.92 20.89
N GLU A 166 15.68 -16.02 20.93
CA GLU A 166 17.14 -16.01 21.03
C GLU A 166 17.80 -15.28 19.84
N GLU A 167 17.34 -15.58 18.61
CA GLU A 167 17.83 -14.91 17.39
C GLU A 167 17.45 -13.41 17.38
N VAL A 168 16.29 -13.05 17.95
CA VAL A 168 15.87 -11.64 18.09
C VAL A 168 16.74 -10.90 19.09
N GLU A 169 17.11 -11.53 20.21
CA GLU A 169 18.03 -10.94 21.20
C GLU A 169 19.43 -10.75 20.62
N MET A 170 19.93 -11.73 19.86
CA MET A 170 21.25 -11.67 19.23
C MET A 170 21.28 -10.70 18.04
N TYR A 171 20.20 -10.63 17.26
CA TYR A 171 20.11 -9.84 16.02
C TYR A 171 18.82 -8.98 16.00
N PRO A 172 18.78 -7.88 16.76
CA PRO A 172 17.57 -7.05 16.92
C PRO A 172 17.06 -6.43 15.61
N ASP A 173 17.93 -6.26 14.61
CA ASP A 173 17.58 -5.72 13.29
C ASP A 173 16.57 -6.59 12.53
N PHE A 174 16.64 -7.92 12.67
CA PHE A 174 15.65 -8.81 12.07
C PHE A 174 14.25 -8.55 12.64
N SER A 175 14.14 -8.32 13.94
CA SER A 175 12.89 -7.96 14.60
C SER A 175 12.36 -6.62 14.08
N ARG A 176 13.25 -5.63 13.87
CA ARG A 176 12.88 -4.32 13.32
C ARG A 176 12.33 -4.43 11.90
N ILE A 177 12.98 -5.20 11.01
CA ILE A 177 12.53 -5.43 9.63
C ILE A 177 11.23 -6.24 9.60
N LYS A 178 11.15 -7.34 10.37
CA LYS A 178 9.94 -8.15 10.53
C LYS A 178 8.77 -7.27 10.95
N LYS A 179 8.95 -6.45 11.98
CA LYS A 179 7.93 -5.52 12.48
C LYS A 179 7.55 -4.47 11.44
N PHE A 180 8.51 -3.96 10.67
CA PHE A 180 8.22 -3.01 9.60
C PHE A 180 7.27 -3.63 8.57
N ILE A 181 7.62 -4.80 8.01
CA ILE A 181 6.86 -5.49 6.97
C ILE A 181 5.52 -6.01 7.50
N SER A 182 5.50 -6.58 8.71
CA SER A 182 4.27 -7.11 9.32
C SER A 182 3.23 -6.02 9.62
N ASN A 183 3.65 -4.75 9.75
CA ASN A 183 2.78 -3.60 9.95
C ASN A 183 2.39 -2.88 8.64
N ILE A 184 2.62 -3.50 7.48
CA ILE A 184 2.08 -3.01 6.20
C ILE A 184 0.58 -3.29 6.15
N GLN A 185 -0.22 -2.25 5.96
CA GLN A 185 -1.64 -2.35 5.66
C GLN A 185 -1.89 -2.08 4.18
N THR A 186 -2.69 -2.94 3.57
CA THR A 186 -3.04 -2.82 2.16
C THR A 186 -4.54 -2.99 2.06
N PHE A 187 -5.17 -2.00 1.47
CA PHE A 187 -6.59 -2.03 1.22
C PHE A 187 -6.87 -2.04 -0.27
N LEU A 188 -6.91 -3.26 -0.83
CA LEU A 188 -7.04 -3.52 -2.27
C LEU A 188 -8.49 -3.41 -2.74
N ILE A 189 -9.46 -3.71 -1.87
CA ILE A 189 -10.87 -3.69 -2.25
C ILE A 189 -11.67 -3.04 -1.14
N TRP A 190 -12.03 -1.76 -1.30
CA TRP A 190 -12.97 -1.12 -0.40
C TRP A 190 -14.39 -1.49 -0.78
N ASP A 191 -14.77 -2.73 -0.44
CA ASP A 191 -16.10 -3.25 -0.70
C ASP A 191 -17.10 -2.64 0.31
N PRO A 192 -18.04 -1.80 -0.14
CA PRO A 192 -19.04 -1.21 0.73
C PRO A 192 -19.91 -2.27 1.40
N ALA A 193 -20.16 -3.41 0.75
CA ALA A 193 -20.90 -4.51 1.34
C ALA A 193 -20.17 -5.08 2.57
N ILE A 194 -18.84 -5.12 2.55
CA ILE A 194 -18.01 -5.56 3.68
C ILE A 194 -17.93 -4.47 4.76
N LEU A 195 -17.69 -3.22 4.39
CA LEU A 195 -17.63 -2.08 5.33
C LEU A 195 -18.94 -1.94 6.12
N ARG A 196 -20.06 -2.27 5.48
CA ARG A 196 -21.41 -2.24 6.04
C ARG A 196 -21.68 -3.38 7.02
N GLN A 197 -20.94 -4.49 6.96
CA GLN A 197 -21.22 -5.66 7.80
C GLN A 197 -21.08 -5.34 9.29
N ARG A 198 -21.97 -5.95 10.08
CA ARG A 198 -21.78 -6.04 11.53
C ARG A 198 -20.49 -6.82 11.80
N SER A 199 -19.81 -6.50 12.88
CA SER A 199 -18.60 -7.21 13.30
C SER A 199 -18.66 -7.53 14.79
N ARG A 200 -17.90 -8.55 15.21
CA ARG A 200 -17.86 -9.00 16.60
C ARG A 200 -16.42 -9.34 17.02
N GLY A 201 -16.22 -9.41 18.32
CA GLY A 201 -14.92 -9.70 18.92
C GLY A 201 -14.02 -8.46 19.04
N ASN A 202 -12.76 -8.71 19.40
CA ASN A 202 -11.76 -7.70 19.72
C ASN A 202 -10.73 -7.57 18.60
N GLN A 203 -11.20 -7.49 17.35
CA GLN A 203 -10.29 -7.21 16.24
C GLN A 203 -9.89 -5.73 16.29
N ASN A 204 -8.60 -5.50 16.50
CA ASN A 204 -8.00 -4.16 16.59
C ASN A 204 -7.50 -3.64 15.24
N GLU A 205 -7.90 -4.30 14.15
CA GLU A 205 -7.46 -3.98 12.80
C GLU A 205 -8.64 -4.00 11.83
N LEU A 206 -8.65 -3.03 10.92
CA LEU A 206 -9.50 -3.07 9.73
C LEU A 206 -8.93 -4.13 8.78
N GLY A 207 -9.76 -5.06 8.32
CA GLY A 207 -9.35 -6.07 7.36
C GLY A 207 -9.01 -5.47 5.98
N PRO A 208 -8.31 -6.23 5.11
CA PRO A 208 -7.84 -5.72 3.81
C PRO A 208 -8.97 -5.27 2.88
N ASN A 209 -10.21 -5.74 3.10
CA ASN A 209 -11.37 -5.29 2.32
C ASN A 209 -12.34 -4.42 3.13
N GLY A 210 -11.91 -3.87 4.27
CA GLY A 210 -12.76 -3.06 5.15
C GLY A 210 -13.51 -3.84 6.23
N GLN A 211 -13.19 -5.11 6.46
CA GLN A 211 -13.81 -5.90 7.52
C GLN A 211 -13.57 -5.25 8.89
N ASN A 212 -14.49 -5.47 9.84
CA ASN A 212 -14.38 -5.05 11.24
C ASN A 212 -14.45 -3.53 11.48
N LEU A 213 -15.02 -2.77 10.56
CA LEU A 213 -15.16 -1.32 10.73
C LEU A 213 -15.89 -0.96 12.04
N ALA A 214 -17.01 -1.62 12.34
CA ALA A 214 -17.81 -1.34 13.54
C ALA A 214 -17.06 -1.64 14.85
N THR A 215 -16.35 -2.76 14.94
CA THR A 215 -15.57 -3.11 16.15
C THR A 215 -14.41 -2.15 16.36
N ASN A 216 -13.71 -1.74 15.30
CA ASN A 216 -12.60 -0.80 15.39
C ASN A 216 -13.05 0.61 15.77
N LEU A 217 -14.20 1.08 15.25
CA LEU A 217 -14.79 2.36 15.66
C LEU A 217 -15.19 2.34 17.15
N ALA A 218 -15.82 1.25 17.60
CA ALA A 218 -16.15 1.10 19.02
C ALA A 218 -14.88 1.08 19.89
N GLU A 219 -13.83 0.41 19.43
CA GLU A 219 -12.58 0.35 20.18
C GLU A 219 -11.88 1.70 20.24
N LEU A 220 -11.88 2.47 19.14
CA LEU A 220 -11.36 3.84 19.14
C LEU A 220 -12.15 4.73 20.11
N LYS A 221 -13.48 4.67 20.09
CA LYS A 221 -14.36 5.43 20.99
C LYS A 221 -14.09 5.07 22.46
N LYS A 222 -13.86 3.79 22.75
CA LYS A 222 -13.59 3.29 24.10
C LYS A 222 -12.18 3.65 24.59
N GLN A 223 -11.14 3.40 23.79
CA GLN A 223 -9.74 3.56 24.22
C GLN A 223 -9.23 5.00 24.11
N LYS A 224 -9.67 5.76 23.10
CA LYS A 224 -9.23 7.14 22.85
C LYS A 224 -10.40 8.04 22.43
N PRO A 225 -11.33 8.34 23.35
CA PRO A 225 -12.52 9.15 23.05
C PRO A 225 -12.17 10.50 22.41
N MET A 226 -11.13 11.18 22.88
CA MET A 226 -10.68 12.45 22.28
C MET A 226 -10.25 12.32 20.80
N GLN A 227 -9.69 11.18 20.39
CA GLN A 227 -9.34 10.95 18.98
C GLN A 227 -10.58 10.60 18.16
N PHE A 228 -11.53 9.86 18.75
CA PHE A 228 -12.83 9.61 18.14
C PHE A 228 -13.58 10.94 17.89
N ASP A 229 -13.60 11.85 18.87
CA ASP A 229 -14.26 13.16 18.71
C ASP A 229 -13.58 14.00 17.63
N LYS A 230 -12.24 13.98 17.53
CA LYS A 230 -11.50 14.63 16.44
C LYS A 230 -11.87 14.04 15.07
N MET A 231 -12.01 12.72 14.99
CA MET A 231 -12.44 12.02 13.78
C MET A 231 -13.86 12.45 13.37
N ILE A 232 -14.80 12.49 14.31
CA ILE A 232 -16.17 12.97 14.05
C ILE A 232 -16.16 14.43 13.60
N ASN A 233 -15.43 15.31 14.29
CA ASN A 233 -15.31 16.72 13.91
C ASN A 233 -14.72 16.89 12.50
N ARG A 234 -13.78 16.03 12.09
CA ARG A 234 -13.25 16.03 10.71
C ARG A 234 -14.33 15.59 9.71
N LEU A 235 -15.05 14.52 10.00
CA LEU A 235 -16.12 14.02 9.13
C LEU A 235 -17.28 15.03 8.98
N GLN A 236 -17.64 15.76 10.04
CA GLN A 236 -18.66 16.80 10.01
C GLN A 236 -18.34 17.96 9.06
N LYS A 237 -17.05 18.23 8.79
CA LYS A 237 -16.63 19.25 7.81
C LYS A 237 -16.97 18.84 6.37
N VAL A 238 -17.09 17.54 6.12
CA VAL A 238 -17.35 16.97 4.78
C VAL A 238 -18.78 16.46 4.61
N LEU A 239 -19.40 16.04 5.71
CA LEU A 239 -20.76 15.54 5.78
C LEU A 239 -21.59 16.52 6.62
N PRO A 240 -22.18 17.58 6.03
CA PRO A 240 -22.76 18.71 6.78
C PRO A 240 -23.91 18.32 7.71
N ASN A 241 -24.63 17.24 7.37
CA ASN A 241 -25.72 16.70 8.16
C ASN A 241 -25.24 15.74 9.25
N LEU A 242 -24.00 15.25 9.22
CA LEU A 242 -23.49 14.36 10.24
C LEU A 242 -23.50 15.05 11.61
N LYS A 243 -24.06 14.37 12.62
CA LYS A 243 -23.99 14.78 14.02
C LYS A 243 -23.08 13.87 14.83
N ASP A 244 -23.25 12.55 14.72
CA ASP A 244 -22.41 11.57 15.42
C ASP A 244 -22.44 10.20 14.71
N ILE A 245 -21.52 9.32 15.08
CA ILE A 245 -21.55 7.90 14.76
C ILE A 245 -21.70 7.11 16.05
N ILE A 246 -22.82 6.40 16.17
CA ILE A 246 -23.12 5.54 17.31
C ILE A 246 -22.83 4.10 16.94
N ILE A 247 -22.09 3.39 17.78
CA ILE A 247 -21.89 1.95 17.62
C ILE A 247 -22.81 1.21 18.59
N LYS A 248 -23.87 0.57 18.06
CA LYS A 248 -24.78 -0.23 18.87
C LYS A 248 -24.22 -1.63 19.04
N GLY A 249 -24.19 -2.11 20.28
CA GLY A 249 -23.86 -3.48 20.63
C GLY A 249 -25.13 -4.31 20.84
N SER A 250 -25.10 -5.58 20.47
CA SER A 250 -26.10 -6.57 20.85
C SER A 250 -25.60 -7.48 21.98
N SER A 251 -26.51 -8.17 22.66
CA SER A 251 -26.20 -9.07 23.78
C SER A 251 -25.22 -10.20 23.44
N ASN A 252 -25.18 -10.63 22.18
CA ASN A 252 -24.24 -11.62 21.64
C ASN A 252 -22.93 -11.01 21.09
N GLY A 253 -22.64 -9.75 21.42
CA GLY A 253 -21.35 -9.10 21.13
C GLY A 253 -21.16 -8.59 19.70
N TRP A 254 -22.21 -8.59 18.87
CA TRP A 254 -22.14 -7.91 17.57
C TRP A 254 -22.23 -6.40 17.74
N LYS A 255 -21.50 -5.69 16.88
CA LYS A 255 -21.45 -4.25 16.80
C LYS A 255 -21.90 -3.80 15.41
N GLU A 256 -22.69 -2.74 15.38
CA GLU A 256 -23.19 -2.13 14.14
C GLU A 256 -23.05 -0.61 14.16
N ILE A 257 -22.79 -0.04 12.99
CA ILE A 257 -22.63 1.40 12.79
C ILE A 257 -24.02 2.02 12.60
N ASN A 258 -24.31 3.07 13.35
CA ASN A 258 -25.51 3.90 13.19
C ASN A 258 -25.05 5.35 12.97
N LEU A 259 -25.42 5.93 11.83
CA LEU A 259 -25.11 7.30 11.46
C LEU A 259 -26.22 8.21 11.98
N VAL A 260 -25.88 9.22 12.78
CA VAL A 260 -26.83 10.21 13.29
C VAL A 260 -26.71 11.47 12.45
N GLU A 261 -27.79 11.88 11.82
CA GLU A 261 -27.86 13.09 11.01
C GLU A 261 -28.83 14.12 11.58
N LYS A 262 -28.61 15.40 11.24
CA LYS A 262 -29.53 16.50 11.54
C LYS A 262 -30.82 16.32 10.74
N ASN A 263 -31.95 16.58 11.38
CA ASN A 263 -33.27 16.56 10.74
C ASN A 263 -34.15 17.68 11.32
N GLY A 264 -34.09 18.87 10.71
CA GLY A 264 -34.68 20.09 11.28
C GLY A 264 -34.11 20.38 12.67
N ASP A 265 -34.98 20.58 13.66
CA ASP A 265 -34.60 20.77 15.06
C ASP A 265 -34.21 19.45 15.78
N GLY A 266 -34.41 18.31 15.13
CA GLY A 266 -34.16 16.98 15.68
C GLY A 266 -32.98 16.25 15.03
N THR A 267 -32.97 14.93 15.23
CA THR A 267 -32.00 14.02 14.63
C THR A 267 -32.68 12.79 14.05
N ILE A 268 -32.16 12.28 12.95
CA ILE A 268 -32.52 10.98 12.38
C ILE A 268 -31.33 10.02 12.50
N THR A 269 -31.59 8.73 12.64
CA THR A 269 -30.55 7.70 12.73
C THR A 269 -30.72 6.69 11.60
N PHE A 270 -29.65 6.50 10.83
CA PHE A 270 -29.58 5.51 9.76
C PHE A 270 -28.74 4.32 10.23
N ASN A 271 -29.25 3.11 10.06
CA ASN A 271 -28.45 1.91 10.31
C ASN A 271 -27.43 1.69 9.19
N ASN A 272 -26.48 0.78 9.40
CA ASN A 272 -25.42 0.43 8.45
C ASN A 272 -25.93 0.21 6.99
N ASN A 273 -27.10 -0.41 6.82
CA ASN A 273 -27.66 -0.72 5.50
C ASN A 273 -28.15 0.52 4.73
N GLN A 274 -28.41 1.63 5.43
CA GLN A 274 -28.89 2.87 4.85
C GLN A 274 -27.76 3.88 4.60
N ILE A 275 -26.55 3.62 5.09
CA ILE A 275 -25.39 4.51 4.89
C ILE A 275 -24.86 4.36 3.46
N SER A 276 -24.61 5.49 2.79
CA SER A 276 -24.04 5.51 1.44
C SER A 276 -22.63 4.91 1.40
N ASP A 277 -22.26 4.31 0.28
CA ASP A 277 -20.97 3.65 0.09
C ASP A 277 -19.80 4.64 0.26
N GLY A 278 -19.91 5.85 -0.31
CA GLY A 278 -18.93 6.92 -0.14
C GLY A 278 -18.76 7.34 1.33
N THR A 279 -19.85 7.41 2.09
CA THR A 279 -19.81 7.71 3.53
C THR A 279 -19.07 6.63 4.31
N LEU A 280 -19.31 5.34 4.03
CA LEU A 280 -18.60 4.23 4.68
C LEU A 280 -17.10 4.27 4.39
N ARG A 281 -16.72 4.58 3.15
CA ARG A 281 -15.32 4.77 2.75
C ARG A 281 -14.67 5.93 3.51
N LEU A 282 -15.30 7.10 3.56
CA LEU A 282 -14.78 8.24 4.33
C LEU A 282 -14.60 7.92 5.82
N ILE A 283 -15.55 7.19 6.41
CA ILE A 283 -15.45 6.73 7.80
C ILE A 283 -14.24 5.79 7.97
N ALA A 284 -14.01 4.88 7.03
CA ALA A 284 -12.84 4.00 7.04
C ALA A 284 -11.51 4.78 6.90
N MET A 285 -11.43 5.79 6.02
CA MET A 285 -10.25 6.65 5.88
C MET A 285 -9.97 7.41 7.17
N ALA A 286 -11.02 7.97 7.76
CA ALA A 286 -10.93 8.69 9.02
C ALA A 286 -10.49 7.74 10.15
N LEU A 287 -11.04 6.52 10.22
CA LEU A 287 -10.58 5.52 11.18
C LEU A 287 -9.10 5.17 11.00
N ILE A 288 -8.60 5.01 9.77
CA ILE A 288 -7.18 4.73 9.53
C ILE A 288 -6.30 5.89 10.00
N ARG A 289 -6.75 7.14 9.77
CA ARG A 289 -6.04 8.37 10.14
C ARG A 289 -6.03 8.66 11.64
N TYR A 290 -7.14 8.41 12.34
CA TYR A 290 -7.33 8.74 13.76
C TYR A 290 -7.20 7.52 14.69
N GLY A 291 -7.14 6.32 14.11
CA GLY A 291 -7.07 5.06 14.81
C GLY A 291 -5.78 4.85 15.60
N ASN A 292 -5.75 3.76 16.35
CA ASN A 292 -4.66 3.46 17.27
C ASN A 292 -3.47 2.76 16.62
N ARG A 293 -3.62 2.27 15.39
CA ARG A 293 -2.64 1.39 14.76
C ARG A 293 -1.45 2.19 14.23
N LYS A 294 -0.26 1.67 14.53
CA LYS A 294 1.02 2.15 13.99
C LYS A 294 1.35 1.35 12.74
N SER A 295 0.90 1.83 11.59
CA SER A 295 1.23 1.23 10.30
C SER A 295 2.59 1.73 9.83
N SER A 296 3.43 0.83 9.32
CA SER A 296 4.68 1.22 8.65
C SER A 296 4.39 1.81 7.26
N LEU A 297 3.41 1.22 6.59
CA LEU A 297 2.92 1.58 5.28
C LEU A 297 1.41 1.34 5.23
N VAL A 298 0.68 2.24 4.57
CA VAL A 298 -0.72 2.05 4.21
C VAL A 298 -0.85 2.19 2.70
N SER A 299 -1.51 1.25 2.04
CA SER A 299 -1.87 1.39 0.63
C SER A 299 -3.37 1.36 0.41
N PHE A 300 -3.82 2.19 -0.53
CA PHE A 300 -5.22 2.35 -0.92
C PHE A 300 -5.37 2.09 -2.41
N GLU A 301 -6.26 1.17 -2.78
CA GLU A 301 -6.68 0.98 -4.16
C GLU A 301 -7.95 1.77 -4.45
N GLU A 302 -7.84 2.81 -5.28
CA GLU A 302 -8.93 3.68 -5.72
C GLU A 302 -9.85 4.16 -4.57
N PRO A 303 -9.28 4.79 -3.52
CA PRO A 303 -10.03 5.20 -2.33
C PRO A 303 -11.16 6.19 -2.63
N GLU A 304 -11.09 6.89 -3.77
CA GLU A 304 -12.07 7.88 -4.23
C GLU A 304 -13.39 7.28 -4.71
N ASN A 305 -13.44 5.98 -4.99
CA ASN A 305 -14.60 5.37 -5.65
C ASN A 305 -15.87 5.66 -4.84
N GLY A 306 -16.94 6.11 -5.50
CA GLY A 306 -18.22 6.45 -4.85
C GLY A 306 -18.19 7.68 -3.93
N ILE A 307 -17.11 8.46 -3.90
CA ILE A 307 -17.03 9.73 -3.16
C ILE A 307 -17.33 10.89 -4.12
N HIS A 308 -18.19 11.82 -3.70
CA HIS A 308 -18.53 13.01 -4.49
C HIS A 308 -17.32 13.97 -4.61
N PRO A 309 -17.02 14.58 -5.77
CA PRO A 309 -15.76 15.32 -6.00
C PRO A 309 -15.44 16.45 -4.98
N PRO A 310 -16.39 17.29 -4.53
CA PRO A 310 -16.16 18.28 -3.47
C PRO A 310 -15.63 17.70 -2.15
N ILE A 311 -16.00 16.45 -1.83
CA ILE A 311 -15.58 15.74 -0.61
C ILE A 311 -14.18 15.14 -0.77
N LEU A 312 -13.80 14.82 -2.00
CA LEU A 312 -12.54 14.14 -2.34
C LEU A 312 -11.31 14.90 -1.87
N ARG A 313 -11.35 16.24 -1.87
CA ARG A 313 -10.28 17.09 -1.33
C ARG A 313 -9.98 16.79 0.14
N GLU A 314 -11.00 16.60 0.96
CA GLU A 314 -10.82 16.29 2.37
C GLU A 314 -10.39 14.84 2.57
N ALA A 315 -10.84 13.91 1.72
CA ALA A 315 -10.35 12.54 1.68
C ALA A 315 -8.84 12.49 1.37
N ALA A 316 -8.40 13.19 0.32
CA ALA A 316 -6.99 13.31 -0.05
C ALA A 316 -6.14 13.94 1.07
N ARG A 317 -6.64 14.99 1.74
CA ARG A 317 -5.98 15.57 2.91
C ARG A 317 -5.84 14.55 4.05
N MET A 318 -6.88 13.77 4.35
CA MET A 318 -6.77 12.71 5.37
C MET A 318 -5.72 11.67 5.00
N ILE A 319 -5.61 11.28 3.72
CA ILE A 319 -4.55 10.38 3.22
C ILE A 319 -3.17 11.01 3.43
N GLU A 320 -2.97 12.25 3.01
CA GLU A 320 -1.69 12.94 3.12
C GLU A 320 -1.26 13.07 4.59
N GLU A 321 -2.18 13.42 5.48
CA GLU A 321 -1.89 13.56 6.92
C GLU A 321 -1.49 12.23 7.59
N ILE A 322 -1.81 11.05 7.02
CA ILE A 322 -1.31 9.77 7.53
C ILE A 322 0.24 9.76 7.51
N THR A 323 0.86 10.41 6.51
CA THR A 323 2.32 10.51 6.41
C THR A 323 2.94 11.42 7.48
N GLN A 324 2.15 12.35 8.02
CA GLN A 324 2.60 13.41 8.92
C GLN A 324 2.49 13.04 10.41
N LEU A 325 2.05 11.82 10.73
CA LEU A 325 1.92 11.34 12.10
C LEU A 325 3.29 11.31 12.81
N LYS A 326 3.52 12.25 13.74
CA LYS A 326 4.73 12.36 14.58
C LYS A 326 4.90 11.19 15.57
N PRO A 327 6.10 10.91 16.13
CA PRO A 327 7.42 10.79 15.49
C PRO A 327 8.20 9.55 16.02
N LYS A 328 7.55 8.42 16.32
CA LYS A 328 8.31 7.15 16.49
C LYS A 328 8.43 6.38 15.18
N PHE A 329 7.45 6.50 14.28
CA PHE A 329 7.48 5.85 12.96
C PHE A 329 6.68 6.71 11.97
N LYS A 330 7.32 7.18 10.90
CA LYS A 330 6.61 7.75 9.74
C LYS A 330 5.84 6.63 9.04
N THR A 331 4.56 6.83 8.77
CA THR A 331 3.76 5.91 7.96
C THR A 331 3.88 6.31 6.49
N GLN A 332 4.34 5.39 5.65
CA GLN A 332 4.39 5.62 4.21
C GLN A 332 3.02 5.35 3.57
N VAL A 333 2.67 6.08 2.52
CA VAL A 333 1.37 5.90 1.84
C VAL A 333 1.54 5.60 0.36
N PHE A 334 0.77 4.64 -0.15
CA PHE A 334 0.62 4.34 -1.58
C PHE A 334 -0.84 4.45 -1.97
N VAL A 335 -1.15 5.10 -3.08
CA VAL A 335 -2.53 5.27 -3.56
C VAL A 335 -2.56 4.99 -5.04
N THR A 336 -3.44 4.10 -5.50
CA THR A 336 -3.77 4.05 -6.92
C THR A 336 -5.02 4.89 -7.18
N THR A 337 -5.04 5.63 -8.28
CA THR A 337 -6.19 6.46 -8.63
C THR A 337 -6.36 6.57 -10.14
N HIS A 338 -7.60 6.72 -10.57
CA HIS A 338 -7.95 7.15 -11.92
C HIS A 338 -8.60 8.54 -11.93
N ASN A 339 -8.69 9.17 -10.76
CA ASN A 339 -9.47 10.38 -10.57
C ASN A 339 -8.58 11.63 -10.70
N PRO A 340 -8.90 12.53 -11.64
CA PRO A 340 -8.08 13.71 -11.91
C PRO A 340 -8.02 14.63 -10.70
N TYR A 341 -9.14 14.78 -10.00
CA TYR A 341 -9.25 15.65 -8.83
C TYR A 341 -8.41 15.15 -7.66
N LEU A 342 -8.23 13.83 -7.50
CA LEU A 342 -7.32 13.30 -6.49
C LEU A 342 -5.86 13.52 -6.90
N LEU A 343 -5.54 13.31 -8.19
CA LEU A 343 -4.21 13.54 -8.74
C LEU A 343 -3.77 15.01 -8.57
N GLU A 344 -4.65 15.97 -8.87
CA GLU A 344 -4.41 17.41 -8.71
C GLU A 344 -4.00 17.80 -7.28
N MET A 345 -4.48 17.10 -6.26
CA MET A 345 -4.10 17.38 -4.87
C MET A 345 -2.62 17.14 -4.59
N PHE A 346 -1.95 16.36 -5.43
CA PHE A 346 -0.54 16.01 -5.29
C PHE A 346 0.36 16.66 -6.35
N GLN A 347 -0.16 17.60 -7.15
CA GLN A 347 0.58 18.25 -8.25
C GLN A 347 1.87 18.96 -7.80
N ASN A 348 1.90 19.44 -6.55
CA ASN A 348 3.07 20.12 -5.97
C ASN A 348 4.18 19.15 -5.51
N GLN A 349 3.99 17.83 -5.70
CA GLN A 349 4.94 16.78 -5.32
C GLN A 349 5.12 15.80 -6.49
N PRO A 350 5.67 16.24 -7.64
CA PRO A 350 5.72 15.42 -8.85
C PRO A 350 6.50 14.11 -8.69
N ASP A 351 7.59 14.10 -7.91
CA ASP A 351 8.32 12.86 -7.63
C ASP A 351 7.50 11.80 -6.86
N SER A 352 6.37 12.19 -6.27
CA SER A 352 5.44 11.28 -5.61
C SER A 352 4.45 10.65 -6.59
N ILE A 353 4.38 11.12 -7.85
CA ILE A 353 3.46 10.65 -8.88
C ILE A 353 4.18 9.67 -9.80
N PHE A 354 3.69 8.44 -9.86
CA PHE A 354 4.14 7.36 -10.73
C PHE A 354 3.13 7.09 -11.82
N ILE A 355 3.59 7.08 -13.07
CA ILE A 355 2.81 6.71 -14.24
C ILE A 355 3.18 5.27 -14.60
N LEU A 356 2.17 4.39 -14.62
CA LEU A 356 2.33 3.02 -15.09
C LEU A 356 1.77 2.90 -16.49
N GLU A 357 2.59 2.36 -17.38
CA GLU A 357 2.23 2.13 -18.77
C GLU A 357 2.33 0.65 -19.12
N LYS A 358 1.54 0.24 -20.12
CA LYS A 358 1.61 -1.11 -20.66
C LYS A 358 2.68 -1.14 -21.74
N GLY A 359 3.87 -1.60 -21.39
CA GLY A 359 4.93 -1.84 -22.36
C GLY A 359 4.68 -3.08 -23.23
N SER A 360 5.67 -3.39 -24.07
CA SER A 360 5.67 -4.54 -24.96
C SER A 360 5.66 -5.87 -24.19
N ASN A 361 5.50 -6.99 -24.90
CA ASN A 361 5.63 -8.32 -24.30
C ASN A 361 7.02 -8.54 -23.66
N GLU A 362 8.04 -7.81 -24.12
CA GLU A 362 9.40 -7.91 -23.64
C GLU A 362 9.68 -7.03 -22.43
N THR A 363 9.01 -5.90 -22.27
CA THR A 363 9.23 -4.98 -21.14
C THR A 363 8.20 -5.16 -20.03
N GLY A 364 6.97 -5.58 -20.34
CA GLY A 364 5.88 -5.66 -19.37
C GLY A 364 5.41 -4.27 -18.93
N THR A 365 5.02 -4.11 -17.66
CA THR A 365 4.74 -2.78 -17.10
C THR A 365 5.99 -1.90 -17.09
N ILE A 366 5.85 -0.67 -17.58
CA ILE A 366 6.85 0.41 -17.43
C ILE A 366 6.35 1.34 -16.33
N ILE A 367 7.25 1.75 -15.42
CA ILE A 367 6.96 2.74 -14.38
C ILE A 367 7.90 3.92 -14.55
N THR A 368 7.34 5.12 -14.56
CA THR A 368 8.09 6.38 -14.59
C THR A 368 7.52 7.32 -13.55
N ASN A 369 8.30 8.32 -13.15
CA ASN A 369 7.74 9.49 -12.48
C ASN A 369 7.23 10.48 -13.53
N ILE A 370 6.26 11.32 -13.15
CA ILE A 370 5.85 12.43 -14.02
C ILE A 370 7.06 13.29 -14.35
N SER A 371 7.30 13.56 -15.64
CA SER A 371 8.45 14.32 -16.09
C SER A 371 8.20 15.83 -15.96
N PHE A 372 9.28 16.62 -15.92
CA PHE A 372 9.18 18.08 -15.93
C PHE A 372 8.46 18.60 -17.19
N GLU A 373 8.72 17.99 -18.35
CA GLU A 373 8.04 18.33 -19.62
C GLU A 373 6.54 18.06 -19.56
N GLN A 374 6.12 16.94 -18.95
CA GLN A 374 4.71 16.64 -18.73
C GLN A 374 4.05 17.68 -17.82
N LEU A 375 4.74 18.12 -16.76
CA LEU A 375 4.24 19.21 -15.92
C LEU A 375 4.11 20.51 -16.71
N GLU A 376 5.12 20.90 -17.49
CA GLU A 376 5.05 22.10 -18.34
C GLU A 376 3.88 22.03 -19.33
N LYS A 377 3.64 20.87 -19.96
CA LYS A 377 2.46 20.64 -20.82
C LYS A 377 1.15 20.84 -20.07
N ALA A 378 1.03 20.35 -18.83
CA ALA A 378 -0.15 20.61 -17.99
C ALA A 378 -0.34 22.11 -17.73
N MET A 379 0.75 22.84 -17.45
CA MET A 379 0.71 24.28 -17.21
C MET A 379 0.27 25.06 -18.45
N LEU A 380 0.80 24.70 -19.63
CA LEU A 380 0.58 25.42 -20.89
C LEU A 380 -0.79 25.12 -21.53
N LEU A 381 -1.25 23.87 -21.47
CA LEU A 381 -2.40 23.41 -22.24
C LEU A 381 -3.67 23.22 -21.38
N PHE A 382 -3.53 23.12 -20.06
CA PHE A 382 -4.62 22.68 -19.17
C PHE A 382 -4.75 23.53 -17.90
N ASP A 383 -4.38 24.81 -17.93
CA ASP A 383 -4.48 25.73 -16.77
C ASP A 383 -3.90 25.14 -15.46
N ASN A 384 -2.75 24.46 -15.59
CA ASN A 384 -2.06 23.74 -14.51
C ASN A 384 -2.78 22.49 -13.96
N SER A 385 -3.78 21.94 -14.66
CA SER A 385 -4.40 20.66 -14.29
C SER A 385 -3.63 19.47 -14.87
N ILE A 386 -2.87 18.78 -14.01
CA ILE A 386 -2.30 17.46 -14.34
C ILE A 386 -3.43 16.43 -14.53
N GLY A 387 -4.57 16.64 -13.86
CA GLY A 387 -5.77 15.82 -14.04
C GLY A 387 -6.27 15.85 -15.48
N ASP A 388 -6.41 17.03 -16.08
CA ASP A 388 -6.85 17.17 -17.46
C ASP A 388 -5.79 16.68 -18.46
N LEU A 389 -4.50 16.88 -18.16
CA LEU A 389 -3.42 16.29 -18.95
C LEU A 389 -3.51 14.75 -18.97
N TRP A 390 -3.89 14.12 -17.85
CA TRP A 390 -4.15 12.69 -17.80
C TRP A 390 -5.29 12.26 -18.74
N PHE A 391 -6.40 13.02 -18.78
CA PHE A 391 -7.53 12.73 -19.68
C PHE A 391 -7.20 12.92 -21.15
N SER A 392 -6.31 13.86 -21.47
CA SER A 392 -5.91 14.12 -22.85
C SER A 392 -5.08 13.00 -23.48
N SER A 393 -4.73 11.96 -22.74
CA SER A 393 -3.77 10.90 -23.11
C SER A 393 -2.34 11.38 -23.36
N LEU A 394 -2.05 12.69 -23.26
CA LEU A 394 -0.71 13.27 -23.44
C LEU A 394 0.28 12.93 -22.31
N LEU A 395 -0.22 12.37 -21.19
CA LEU A 395 0.63 11.77 -20.15
C LEU A 395 1.17 10.39 -20.52
N GLN A 396 0.59 9.71 -21.52
CA GLN A 396 1.06 8.41 -21.98
C GLN A 396 2.16 8.64 -23.02
N SER A 397 3.27 7.91 -22.93
CA SER A 397 4.35 7.97 -23.91
C SER A 397 3.82 7.62 -25.32
N GLU A 398 4.22 8.41 -26.33
CA GLU A 398 3.79 8.27 -27.74
C GLU A 398 4.28 6.98 -28.44
N GLU A 399 4.82 5.99 -27.74
CA GLU A 399 5.26 4.73 -28.36
C GLU A 399 4.14 3.68 -28.34
N GLY A 400 3.18 3.85 -29.25
CA GLY A 400 2.13 2.86 -29.42
C GLY A 400 1.31 2.93 -30.71
N ASP A 401 1.26 4.07 -31.40
CA ASP A 401 0.46 4.19 -32.63
C ASP A 401 1.29 4.79 -33.77
N SER A 402 1.81 3.90 -34.61
CA SER A 402 1.97 4.21 -36.02
C SER A 402 0.57 4.21 -36.66
N SER A 403 -0.20 5.26 -36.40
CA SER A 403 -1.33 5.62 -37.26
C SER A 403 -1.51 7.13 -37.26
N GLU A 404 -0.94 7.76 -38.30
CA GLU A 404 -1.50 8.99 -38.84
C GLU A 404 -3.01 8.80 -39.02
N SER A 405 -3.81 9.51 -38.23
CA SER A 405 -5.08 10.09 -38.67
C SER A 405 -5.72 10.86 -37.52
N VAL A 406 -6.49 11.89 -37.88
CA VAL A 406 -7.30 12.74 -36.99
C VAL A 406 -6.58 13.98 -36.44
N ILE A 407 -6.00 14.78 -37.33
CA ILE A 407 -6.26 16.23 -37.35
C ILE A 407 -6.41 16.68 -38.80
N ASP A 408 -7.52 16.34 -39.44
CA ASP A 408 -8.03 17.16 -40.54
C ASP A 408 -9.54 16.95 -40.69
N GLN A 409 -10.32 17.83 -40.09
CA GLN A 409 -11.61 18.30 -40.61
C GLN A 409 -12.12 19.41 -39.71
N GLY A 410 -11.85 20.65 -40.13
CA GLY A 410 -12.37 21.82 -39.44
C GLY A 410 -11.88 23.15 -39.99
N ARG A 411 -11.79 23.32 -41.32
CA ARG A 411 -11.80 24.63 -42.00
C ARG A 411 -11.86 24.47 -43.52
N ARG A 412 -12.97 24.95 -44.10
CA ARG A 412 -13.33 25.28 -45.50
C ARG A 412 -14.82 24.95 -45.64
N ASP A 413 -15.76 25.84 -45.93
CA ASP A 413 -15.76 27.25 -46.32
C ASP A 413 -17.03 27.91 -45.75
#